data_AF-A0A9N8JAY7-F1
#
_entry.id   AF-A0A9N8JAY7-F1
#
_cell.length_a   1.000
_cell.length_b   1.000
_cell.length_c   1.000
_cell.angle_alpha   90.00
_cell.angle_beta   90.00
_cell.angle_gamma   90.00
#
_symmetry.space_group_name_H-M   'P 1'
#
loop_
_entity.id
_entity.type
_entity.pdbx_description
1 polymer ?
#
loop_
_entity_poly.entity_id
_entity_poly.type
_entity_poly.pdbx_seq_one_letter_code
_entity_poly.pdbx_strand_id
1 'polypeptide(L)'
;MPGILTQPSSLSIPHDPSELPPGSDPFLITAQNGYLPTHLPLRRLPAAFDALSDILDDMPILKEDGTAGLLATFKLGPLIDSGALPDLTAEIDNLVVAGTGEIDMAAITAAFRDYSFVASSYLLEPCWKIYSNNADDGYGLGRQVLPKCIAGPLVKCAEM
;
A
#
# COMPACT_ATOMS: atom_id res chain seq x y z
N MET A 1 27.17 -23.00 45.33
CA MET A 1 25.93 -22.76 44.57
C MET A 1 26.31 -22.66 43.10
N PRO A 2 25.90 -23.60 42.23
CA PRO A 2 26.17 -23.49 40.80
C PRO A 2 25.19 -22.48 40.18
N GLY A 3 25.72 -21.54 39.41
CA GLY A 3 24.96 -20.49 38.74
C GLY A 3 24.03 -21.06 37.68
N ILE A 4 22.82 -20.51 37.61
CA ILE A 4 21.87 -20.75 36.53
C ILE A 4 22.46 -20.12 35.27
N LEU A 5 22.97 -20.96 34.36
CA LEU A 5 23.17 -20.58 32.97
C LEU A 5 21.78 -20.40 32.34
N THR A 6 21.34 -19.16 32.18
CA THR A 6 20.25 -18.83 31.26
C THR A 6 20.70 -19.21 29.85
N GLN A 7 20.05 -20.22 29.25
CA GLN A 7 20.29 -20.55 27.84
C GLN A 7 20.05 -19.29 26.99
N PRO A 8 20.89 -19.03 25.97
CA PRO A 8 20.56 -18.02 24.98
C PRO A 8 19.25 -18.45 24.30
N SER A 9 18.28 -17.53 24.23
CA SER A 9 17.04 -17.74 23.49
C SER A 9 17.41 -18.10 22.06
N SER A 10 17.25 -19.38 21.69
CA SER A 10 17.36 -19.79 20.30
C SER A 10 16.30 -19.03 19.53
N LEU A 11 16.71 -18.23 18.55
CA LEU A 11 15.79 -17.58 17.62
C LEU A 11 15.09 -18.69 16.83
N SER A 12 13.91 -19.12 17.30
CA SER A 12 13.08 -20.10 16.60
C SER A 12 12.37 -19.37 15.47
N ILE A 13 12.91 -19.49 14.26
CA ILE A 13 12.27 -19.01 13.04
C ILE A 13 11.18 -20.03 12.69
N PRO A 14 9.89 -19.63 12.58
CA PRO A 14 8.83 -20.52 12.11
C PRO A 14 9.19 -21.12 10.75
N HIS A 15 8.92 -22.41 10.56
CA HIS A 15 9.24 -23.06 9.29
C HIS A 15 8.18 -22.74 8.25
N ASP A 16 6.91 -23.01 8.59
CA ASP A 16 5.75 -22.90 7.71
C ASP A 16 4.92 -21.63 8.06
N PRO A 17 4.63 -20.75 7.09
CA PRO A 17 3.82 -19.54 7.32
C PRO A 17 2.38 -19.82 7.77
N SER A 18 1.84 -21.02 7.56
CA SER A 18 0.49 -21.39 8.02
C SER A 18 0.37 -21.54 9.53
N GLU A 19 1.50 -21.59 10.25
CA GLU A 19 1.56 -21.64 11.71
C GLU A 19 1.41 -20.25 12.36
N LEU A 20 1.43 -19.17 11.55
CA LEU A 20 1.37 -17.81 12.05
C LEU A 20 -0.05 -17.44 12.51
N PRO A 21 -0.19 -16.73 13.65
CA PRO A 21 -1.48 -16.20 14.08
C PRO A 21 -2.13 -15.30 13.01
N PRO A 22 -3.47 -15.23 12.94
CA PRO A 22 -4.17 -14.23 12.14
C PRO A 22 -3.68 -12.82 12.45
N GLY A 23 -3.59 -11.95 11.44
CA GLY A 23 -3.09 -10.58 11.59
C GLY A 23 -1.58 -10.45 11.76
N SER A 24 -0.82 -11.56 11.73
CA SER A 24 0.64 -11.51 11.70
C SER A 24 1.15 -10.71 10.50
N ASP A 25 2.31 -10.07 10.68
CA ASP A 25 3.00 -9.35 9.61
C ASP A 25 3.23 -10.29 8.39
N PRO A 26 2.74 -9.93 7.19
CA PRO A 26 2.94 -10.72 5.99
C PRO A 26 4.42 -10.91 5.63
N PHE A 27 5.33 -10.08 6.12
CA PHE A 27 6.77 -10.17 5.88
C PHE A 27 7.56 -10.76 7.04
N LEU A 28 6.90 -11.40 8.00
CA LEU A 28 7.57 -12.17 9.03
C LEU A 28 8.44 -13.26 8.39
N ILE A 29 9.73 -13.27 8.74
CA ILE A 29 10.71 -14.18 8.12
C ILE A 29 10.40 -15.61 8.55
N THR A 30 10.07 -16.45 7.57
CA THR A 30 9.97 -17.91 7.75
C THR A 30 11.09 -18.61 7.00
N ALA A 31 11.42 -19.85 7.41
CA ALA A 31 12.41 -20.63 6.69
C ALA A 31 11.98 -20.95 5.25
N GLN A 32 10.66 -21.04 4.99
CA GLN A 32 10.09 -21.32 3.68
C GLN A 32 10.07 -20.10 2.74
N ASN A 33 9.71 -18.92 3.25
CA ASN A 33 9.45 -17.73 2.42
C ASN A 33 10.61 -16.72 2.44
N GLY A 34 11.53 -16.81 3.42
CA GLY A 34 12.59 -15.82 3.59
C GLY A 34 11.99 -14.42 3.79
N TYR A 35 12.30 -13.49 2.89
CA TYR A 35 11.75 -12.12 2.90
C TYR A 35 10.53 -11.94 2.00
N LEU A 36 10.08 -12.99 1.32
CA LEU A 36 8.85 -12.92 0.53
C LEU A 36 7.62 -12.97 1.46
N PRO A 37 6.49 -12.39 1.02
CA PRO A 37 5.24 -12.48 1.75
C PRO A 37 4.89 -13.93 2.13
N THR A 38 4.38 -14.12 3.34
CA THR A 38 3.93 -15.41 3.89
C THR A 38 2.66 -15.93 3.20
N HIS A 39 1.90 -15.04 2.55
CA HIS A 39 0.70 -15.35 1.78
C HIS A 39 0.55 -14.38 0.60
N LEU A 40 -0.39 -14.66 -0.30
CA LEU A 40 -0.67 -13.77 -1.42
C LEU A 40 -1.17 -12.40 -0.91
N PRO A 41 -0.67 -11.28 -1.44
CA PRO A 41 -1.09 -9.96 -1.01
C PRO A 41 -2.60 -9.77 -1.18
N LEU A 42 -3.22 -9.11 -0.21
CA LEU A 42 -4.64 -8.77 -0.27
C LEU A 42 -4.91 -7.88 -1.49
N ARG A 43 -5.83 -8.30 -2.36
CA ARG A 43 -6.16 -7.58 -3.60
C ARG A 43 -7.09 -6.38 -3.34
N ARG A 44 -8.03 -6.51 -2.42
CA ARG A 44 -9.05 -5.49 -2.10
C ARG A 44 -9.11 -5.27 -0.60
N LEU A 45 -9.12 -4.00 -0.22
CA LEU A 45 -9.43 -3.56 1.14
C LEU A 45 -10.94 -3.67 1.40
N PRO A 46 -11.39 -3.53 2.66
CA PRO A 46 -12.81 -3.44 3.00
C PRO A 46 -13.53 -2.29 2.27
N ALA A 47 -14.86 -2.38 2.18
CA ALA A 47 -15.70 -1.48 1.37
C ALA A 47 -15.53 0.03 1.66
N ALA A 48 -15.08 0.41 2.86
CA ALA A 48 -14.74 1.80 3.17
C ALA A 48 -13.67 2.40 2.23
N PHE A 49 -12.86 1.53 1.60
CA PHE A 49 -11.79 1.87 0.68
C PHE A 49 -12.16 1.69 -0.80
N ASP A 50 -13.44 1.47 -1.13
CA ASP A 50 -13.88 1.27 -2.52
C ASP A 50 -13.48 2.43 -3.43
N ALA A 51 -13.58 3.68 -2.95
CA ALA A 51 -13.13 4.86 -3.71
C ALA A 51 -11.64 4.80 -4.08
N LEU A 52 -10.78 4.29 -3.18
CA LEU A 52 -9.36 4.09 -3.47
C LEU A 52 -9.16 2.95 -4.48
N SER A 53 -9.89 1.84 -4.25
CA SER A 53 -9.89 0.65 -5.10
C SER A 53 -10.29 0.96 -6.55
N ASP A 54 -11.36 1.72 -6.75
CA ASP A 54 -11.86 2.12 -8.07
C ASP A 54 -10.85 3.02 -8.79
N ILE A 55 -10.26 3.98 -8.06
CA ILE A 55 -9.20 4.84 -8.60
C ILE A 55 -8.01 3.99 -9.06
N LEU A 56 -7.58 2.99 -8.28
CA LEU A 56 -6.47 2.11 -8.61
C LEU A 56 -6.75 1.23 -9.84
N ASP A 57 -7.98 0.76 -10.03
CA ASP A 57 -8.36 -0.01 -11.22
C ASP A 57 -8.37 0.86 -12.49
N ASP A 58 -8.81 2.12 -12.36
CA ASP A 58 -8.86 3.06 -13.48
C ASP A 58 -7.53 3.79 -13.71
N MET A 59 -6.59 3.73 -12.77
CA MET A 59 -5.30 4.44 -12.83
C MET A 59 -4.38 4.03 -14.00
N PRO A 60 -4.21 2.74 -14.36
CA PRO A 60 -3.17 2.30 -15.30
C PRO A 60 -3.20 3.04 -16.65
N ILE A 61 -2.05 3.09 -17.33
CA ILE A 61 -1.99 3.62 -18.71
C ILE A 61 -2.91 2.79 -19.62
N LEU A 62 -2.80 1.47 -19.54
CA LEU A 62 -3.67 0.51 -20.20
C LEU A 62 -4.36 -0.33 -19.15
N LYS A 63 -5.69 -0.27 -19.09
CA LYS A 63 -6.50 -1.06 -18.15
C LYS A 63 -6.60 -2.52 -18.61
N GLU A 64 -7.08 -3.39 -17.72
CA GLU A 64 -7.29 -4.82 -18.02
C GLU A 64 -8.22 -5.05 -19.23
N ASP A 65 -9.20 -4.16 -19.44
CA ASP A 65 -10.14 -4.19 -20.57
C ASP A 65 -9.55 -3.64 -21.89
N GLY A 66 -8.29 -3.21 -21.89
CA GLY A 66 -7.61 -2.63 -23.05
C GLY A 66 -7.92 -1.16 -23.33
N THR A 67 -8.72 -0.50 -22.49
CA THR A 67 -8.99 0.93 -22.61
C THR A 67 -7.95 1.79 -21.88
N ALA A 68 -7.86 3.06 -22.25
CA ALA A 68 -6.94 4.01 -21.63
C ALA A 68 -7.43 4.45 -20.25
N GLY A 69 -6.58 4.36 -19.23
CA GLY A 69 -6.92 4.81 -17.88
C GLY A 69 -6.49 6.25 -17.57
N LEU A 70 -6.48 6.58 -16.28
CA LEU A 70 -6.24 7.94 -15.79
C LEU A 70 -4.84 8.43 -16.10
N LEU A 71 -3.82 7.56 -16.03
CA LEU A 71 -2.43 7.93 -16.33
C LEU A 71 -2.15 8.09 -17.83
N ALA A 72 -2.92 7.40 -18.70
CA ALA A 72 -2.84 7.63 -20.14
C ALA A 72 -3.46 8.96 -20.55
N THR A 73 -4.44 9.44 -19.78
CA THR A 73 -5.19 10.66 -20.08
C THR A 73 -4.80 11.85 -19.20
N PHE A 74 -3.84 11.67 -18.30
CA PHE A 74 -3.34 12.67 -17.34
C PHE A 74 -4.47 13.26 -16.47
N LYS A 75 -5.40 12.41 -16.04
CA LYS A 75 -6.60 12.78 -15.28
C LYS A 75 -6.57 12.40 -13.80
N LEU A 76 -5.55 11.68 -13.33
CA LEU A 76 -5.46 11.26 -11.93
C LEU A 76 -5.37 12.47 -11.00
N GLY A 77 -4.45 13.40 -11.27
CA GLY A 77 -4.28 14.59 -10.45
C GLY A 77 -5.57 15.42 -10.32
N PRO A 78 -6.18 15.86 -11.44
CA PRO A 78 -7.45 16.58 -11.41
C PRO A 78 -8.59 15.82 -10.70
N LEU A 79 -8.65 14.50 -10.83
CA LEU A 79 -9.65 13.67 -10.15
C LEU A 79 -9.47 13.73 -8.62
N ILE A 80 -8.23 13.57 -8.14
CA ILE A 80 -7.91 13.69 -6.70
C ILE A 80 -8.21 15.10 -6.19
N ASP A 81 -7.79 16.13 -6.93
CA ASP A 81 -8.01 17.54 -6.57
C ASP A 81 -9.50 17.90 -6.49
N SER A 82 -10.37 17.17 -7.22
CA SER A 82 -11.83 17.35 -7.15
C SER A 82 -12.48 16.76 -5.90
N GLY A 83 -11.73 15.99 -5.09
CA GLY A 83 -12.23 15.32 -3.89
C GLY A 83 -12.77 13.91 -4.12
N ALA A 84 -12.46 13.28 -5.25
CA ALA A 84 -12.92 11.92 -5.54
C ALA A 84 -12.37 10.86 -4.55
N LEU A 85 -11.17 11.10 -3.99
CA LEU A 85 -10.61 10.29 -2.91
C LEU A 85 -10.85 10.98 -1.57
N PRO A 86 -11.75 10.46 -0.72
CA PRO A 86 -11.94 10.97 0.63
C PRO A 86 -10.69 10.74 1.50
N ASP A 87 -10.55 11.53 2.57
CA ASP A 87 -9.52 11.29 3.57
C ASP A 87 -9.93 10.13 4.49
N LEU A 88 -9.35 8.95 4.21
CA LEU A 88 -9.63 7.70 4.93
C LEU A 88 -8.62 7.42 6.05
N THR A 89 -7.92 8.44 6.56
CA THR A 89 -6.87 8.23 7.59
C THR A 89 -7.42 7.51 8.82
N ALA A 90 -8.63 7.87 9.26
CA ALA A 90 -9.28 7.25 10.42
C ALA A 90 -9.73 5.79 10.14
N GLU A 91 -10.02 5.45 8.88
CA GLU A 91 -10.44 4.09 8.52
C GLU A 91 -9.27 3.08 8.58
N ILE A 92 -8.01 3.55 8.59
CA ILE A 92 -6.85 2.69 8.80
C ILE A 92 -6.91 2.01 10.18
N ASP A 93 -7.41 2.70 11.21
CA ASP A 93 -7.56 2.13 12.56
C ASP A 93 -8.64 1.02 12.60
N ASN A 94 -9.51 0.94 11.59
CA ASN A 94 -10.54 -0.09 11.47
C ASN A 94 -10.08 -1.33 10.69
N LEU A 95 -8.84 -1.37 10.21
CA LEU A 95 -8.24 -2.52 9.55
C LEU A 95 -7.79 -3.55 10.60
N VAL A 96 -8.78 -4.28 11.12
CA VAL A 96 -8.62 -5.29 12.17
C VAL A 96 -9.11 -6.66 11.73
N VAL A 97 -8.54 -7.71 12.31
CA VAL A 97 -8.99 -9.09 12.10
C VAL A 97 -10.41 -9.24 12.65
N ALA A 98 -11.30 -9.75 11.80
CA ALA A 98 -12.72 -9.86 12.11
C ALA A 98 -12.96 -10.66 13.39
N GLY A 99 -13.63 -10.03 14.36
CA GLY A 99 -14.01 -10.66 15.63
C GLY A 99 -12.93 -10.69 16.70
N THR A 100 -11.71 -10.22 16.44
CA THR A 100 -10.64 -10.14 17.46
C THR A 100 -10.34 -8.70 17.89
N GLY A 101 -10.52 -7.72 16.97
CA GLY A 101 -10.13 -6.32 17.21
C GLY A 101 -8.62 -6.09 17.17
N GLU A 102 -7.84 -7.12 16.85
CA GLU A 102 -6.39 -7.02 16.63
C GLU A 102 -6.12 -6.46 15.24
N ILE A 103 -5.03 -5.71 15.08
CA ILE A 103 -4.66 -5.12 13.79
C ILE A 103 -4.43 -6.21 12.75
N ASP A 104 -4.99 -6.02 11.56
CA ASP A 104 -4.73 -6.89 10.42
C ASP A 104 -3.56 -6.34 9.60
N MET A 105 -2.34 -6.83 9.89
CA MET A 105 -1.12 -6.35 9.21
C MET A 105 -1.12 -6.64 7.70
N ALA A 106 -1.87 -7.64 7.24
CA ALA A 106 -2.01 -7.89 5.81
C ALA A 106 -2.85 -6.78 5.14
N ALA A 107 -3.91 -6.34 5.81
CA ALA A 107 -4.72 -5.20 5.36
C ALA A 107 -3.95 -3.87 5.46
N ILE A 108 -3.20 -3.62 6.55
CA ILE A 108 -2.34 -2.44 6.68
C ILE A 108 -1.31 -2.38 5.54
N THR A 109 -0.63 -3.50 5.27
CA THR A 109 0.36 -3.60 4.20
C THR A 109 -0.27 -3.35 2.82
N ALA A 110 -1.48 -3.86 2.59
CA ALA A 110 -2.21 -3.61 1.35
C ALA A 110 -2.60 -2.14 1.20
N ALA A 111 -3.07 -1.49 2.27
CA ALA A 111 -3.34 -0.06 2.26
C ALA A 111 -2.06 0.75 2.02
N PHE A 112 -0.95 0.41 2.66
CA PHE A 112 0.33 1.07 2.44
C PHE A 112 0.78 0.97 0.98
N ARG A 113 0.67 -0.22 0.37
CA ARG A 113 0.94 -0.46 -1.05
C ARG A 113 0.06 0.43 -1.94
N ASP A 114 -1.25 0.39 -1.71
CA ASP A 114 -2.25 1.08 -2.51
C ASP A 114 -2.04 2.60 -2.49
N TYR A 115 -1.85 3.17 -1.30
CA TYR A 115 -1.52 4.59 -1.15
C TYR A 115 -0.14 4.95 -1.73
N SER A 116 0.85 4.06 -1.68
CA SER A 116 2.15 4.27 -2.32
C SER A 116 2.04 4.39 -3.84
N PHE A 117 1.19 3.56 -4.46
CA PHE A 117 0.91 3.63 -5.89
C PHE A 117 0.20 4.93 -6.27
N VAL A 118 -0.81 5.35 -5.52
CA VAL A 118 -1.50 6.63 -5.78
C VAL A 118 -0.57 7.82 -5.53
N ALA A 119 0.22 7.80 -4.46
CA ALA A 119 1.13 8.90 -4.12
C ALA A 119 2.20 9.13 -5.19
N SER A 120 2.90 8.07 -5.60
CA SER A 120 3.92 8.16 -6.66
C SER A 120 3.31 8.63 -7.99
N SER A 121 2.16 8.06 -8.37
CA SER A 121 1.45 8.42 -9.59
C SER A 121 0.98 9.88 -9.58
N TYR A 122 0.40 10.35 -8.47
CA TYR A 122 -0.06 11.73 -8.32
C TYR A 122 1.11 12.73 -8.39
N LEU A 123 2.22 12.46 -7.68
CA LEU A 123 3.36 13.37 -7.66
C LEU A 123 4.04 13.44 -9.03
N LEU A 124 4.15 12.32 -9.74
CA LEU A 124 4.93 12.19 -10.97
C LEU A 124 4.10 12.33 -12.27
N GLU A 125 2.77 12.38 -12.22
CA GLU A 125 1.93 12.56 -13.41
C GLU A 125 2.33 13.78 -14.28
N PRO A 126 2.70 14.97 -13.75
CA PRO A 126 3.16 16.07 -14.59
C PRO A 126 4.46 15.72 -15.32
N CYS A 127 5.35 14.99 -14.65
CA CYS A 127 6.60 14.54 -15.27
C CYS A 127 6.33 13.58 -16.42
N TRP A 128 5.45 12.61 -16.16
CA TRP A 128 5.00 11.64 -17.15
C TRP A 128 4.35 12.33 -18.36
N LYS A 129 3.54 13.37 -18.14
CA LYS A 129 2.91 14.15 -19.20
C LYS A 129 3.91 14.88 -20.10
N ILE A 130 4.91 15.55 -19.50
CA ILE A 130 5.94 16.24 -20.27
C ILE A 130 6.71 15.25 -21.13
N TYR A 131 7.21 14.18 -20.50
CA TYR A 131 7.99 13.15 -21.18
C TYR A 131 7.20 12.47 -22.31
N SER A 132 5.92 12.19 -22.09
CA SER A 132 5.03 11.56 -23.07
C SER A 132 4.71 12.46 -24.27
N ASN A 133 4.63 13.78 -24.06
CA ASN A 133 4.37 14.73 -25.14
C ASN A 133 5.63 15.01 -25.96
N ASN A 134 6.78 15.15 -25.31
CA ASN A 134 8.06 15.37 -25.94
C ASN A 134 9.20 14.91 -25.04
N ALA A 135 9.84 13.79 -25.38
CA ALA A 135 10.92 13.22 -24.59
C ALA A 135 12.18 14.11 -24.54
N ASP A 136 12.39 14.99 -25.53
CA ASP A 136 13.54 15.89 -25.59
C ASP A 136 13.47 16.98 -24.50
N ASP A 137 12.28 17.27 -23.97
CA ASP A 137 12.08 18.23 -22.88
C ASP A 137 12.42 17.62 -21.50
N GLY A 138 12.77 16.32 -21.46
CA GLY A 138 13.07 15.57 -20.24
C GLY A 138 11.82 15.31 -19.38
N TYR A 139 12.03 15.06 -18.09
CA TYR A 139 10.93 14.73 -17.17
C TYR A 139 10.26 15.96 -16.55
N GLY A 140 10.82 17.17 -16.62
CA GLY A 140 10.29 18.33 -15.92
C GLY A 140 10.21 18.13 -14.38
N LEU A 141 9.24 18.80 -13.74
CA LEU A 141 9.04 18.78 -12.29
C LEU A 141 7.70 18.14 -11.90
N GLY A 142 7.74 17.36 -10.82
CA GLY A 142 6.55 16.76 -10.21
C GLY A 142 5.80 17.74 -9.31
N ARG A 143 4.63 17.34 -8.83
CA ARG A 143 3.90 18.08 -7.80
C ARG A 143 4.73 18.14 -6.51
N GLN A 144 4.70 19.27 -5.83
CA GLN A 144 5.51 19.52 -4.62
C GLN A 144 4.77 19.18 -3.32
N VAL A 145 3.46 18.93 -3.40
CA VAL A 145 2.59 18.69 -2.25
C VAL A 145 1.76 17.46 -2.52
N LEU A 146 1.75 16.54 -1.56
CA LEU A 146 0.83 15.42 -1.53
C LEU A 146 -0.42 15.82 -0.73
N PRO A 147 -1.64 15.71 -1.28
CA PRO A 147 -2.85 16.10 -0.59
C PRO A 147 -3.13 15.20 0.61
N LYS A 148 -3.83 15.74 1.61
CA LYS A 148 -4.10 15.08 2.90
C LYS A 148 -4.75 13.71 2.75
N CYS A 149 -5.67 13.55 1.80
CA CYS A 149 -6.37 12.30 1.55
C CYS A 149 -5.45 11.16 1.06
N ILE A 150 -4.23 11.46 0.59
CA ILE A 150 -3.21 10.46 0.27
C ILE A 150 -2.15 10.42 1.38
N ALA A 151 -1.67 11.60 1.82
CA ALA A 151 -0.57 11.69 2.77
C ALA A 151 -0.91 11.13 4.16
N GLY A 152 -2.11 11.41 4.67
CA GLY A 152 -2.56 10.98 5.99
C GLY A 152 -2.60 9.45 6.13
N PRO A 153 -3.34 8.73 5.26
CA PRO A 153 -3.38 7.28 5.30
C PRO A 153 -2.01 6.64 5.07
N LEU A 154 -1.20 7.19 4.15
CA LEU A 154 0.13 6.67 3.85
C LEU A 154 1.07 6.74 5.07
N VAL A 155 1.09 7.86 5.78
CA VAL A 155 1.89 8.03 7.00
C VAL A 155 1.37 7.10 8.10
N LYS A 156 0.05 7.07 8.30
CA LYS A 156 -0.57 6.23 9.32
C LYS A 156 -0.24 4.75 9.14
N CYS A 157 -0.30 4.24 7.91
CA CYS A 157 0.09 2.86 7.61
C CYS A 157 1.59 2.60 7.86
N ALA A 158 2.47 3.59 7.66
CA ALA A 158 3.90 3.45 7.88
C ALA A 158 4.31 3.48 9.37
N GLU A 159 3.45 4.03 10.24
CA GLU A 159 3.67 4.10 11.69
C GLU A 159 3.24 2.83 12.43
N MET A 160 2.43 1.98 11.78
CA MET A 160 1.93 0.71 12.32
C MET A 160 2.90 -0.44 12.06
#